data_AF-A0A530GSD8-F1
#
_entry.id   AF-A0A530GSD8-F1
#
_cell.length_a   1.000
_cell.length_b   1.000
_cell.length_c   1.000
_cell.angle_alpha   90.00
_cell.angle_beta   90.00
_cell.angle_gamma   90.00
#
_symmetry.space_group_name_H-M   'P 1'
#
loop_
_entity.id
_entity.type
_entity.pdbx_description
1 polymer ?
#
loop_
_entity_poly.entity_id
_entity_poly.type
_entity_poly.pdbx_seq_one_letter_code
_entity_poly.pdbx_strand_id
1 'polypeptide(L)'
;MTTIPASQLVNVIPNVLNAGGNALVMNGLVLTQNTRVPIGQVLSFPNDGVSVSNFFGPSSEEAEIAAVYFNGFNNSTQKPATILFAQYASASVAAYLQGGKADQLSLAQLQALSGTLSVNVDGYVRTANAIDLSSASSFSAAAALIQTDLNSAPPQAAAVTGAIAP
;
A
#
# COMPACT_ATOMS: atom_id res chain seq x y z
N MET A 1 -36.52 47.76 30.97
CA MET A 1 -35.13 47.72 30.48
C MET A 1 -35.18 47.44 29.00
N THR A 2 -34.82 48.41 28.16
CA THR A 2 -34.73 48.25 26.71
C THR A 2 -33.43 47.54 26.38
N THR A 3 -33.52 46.29 25.90
CA THR A 3 -32.35 45.52 25.48
C THR A 3 -31.79 46.12 24.19
N ILE A 4 -30.55 46.59 24.23
CA ILE A 4 -29.81 47.00 23.02
C ILE A 4 -29.39 45.71 22.29
N PRO A 5 -29.74 45.54 21.01
CA PRO A 5 -29.30 44.38 20.23
C PRO A 5 -27.78 44.30 20.18
N ALA A 6 -27.20 43.13 20.46
CA ALA A 6 -25.75 42.93 20.50
C ALA A 6 -25.04 43.29 19.17
N SER A 7 -25.76 43.24 18.04
CA SER A 7 -25.30 43.68 16.73
C SER A 7 -25.00 45.18 16.63
N GLN A 8 -25.46 46.00 17.59
CA GLN A 8 -25.11 47.42 17.69
C GLN A 8 -23.82 47.66 18.50
N LEU A 9 -23.35 46.66 19.26
CA LEU A 9 -22.17 46.77 20.12
C LEU A 9 -20.95 46.05 19.56
N VAL A 10 -21.16 44.96 18.81
CA VAL A 10 -20.10 44.14 18.24
C VAL A 10 -20.45 43.83 16.79
N ASN A 11 -19.64 44.35 15.87
CA ASN A 11 -19.67 43.92 14.47
C ASN A 11 -18.58 42.87 14.28
N VAL A 12 -18.97 41.59 14.26
CA VAL A 12 -18.08 40.54 13.77
C VAL A 12 -18.03 40.70 12.25
N ILE A 13 -16.95 41.29 11.74
CA ILE A 13 -16.62 41.17 10.32
C ILE A 13 -15.96 39.80 10.20
N PRO A 14 -16.65 38.75 9.72
CA PRO A 14 -15.98 37.49 9.46
C PRO A 14 -14.94 37.78 8.39
N ASN A 15 -13.66 37.68 8.76
CA ASN A 15 -12.58 37.66 7.79
C ASN A 15 -12.65 36.30 7.08
N VAL A 16 -13.64 36.12 6.21
CA VAL A 16 -13.61 35.03 5.24
C VAL A 16 -12.50 35.41 4.27
N LEU A 17 -11.40 34.65 4.30
CA LEU A 17 -10.46 34.66 3.20
C LEU A 17 -11.28 34.50 1.91
N ASN A 18 -11.06 35.40 0.95
CA ASN A 18 -11.75 35.42 -0.32
C ASN A 18 -11.90 33.99 -0.88
N ALA A 19 -13.12 33.55 -1.16
CA ALA A 19 -13.46 32.23 -1.70
C ALA A 19 -13.03 32.03 -3.17
N GLY A 20 -11.91 32.63 -3.57
CA GLY A 20 -11.40 32.69 -4.93
C GLY A 20 -9.95 32.22 -5.08
N GLY A 21 -9.36 31.61 -4.06
CA GLY A 21 -8.15 30.81 -4.21
C GLY A 21 -8.53 29.34 -4.19
N ASN A 22 -8.01 28.52 -5.11
CA ASN A 22 -8.02 27.08 -4.91
C ASN A 22 -7.47 26.83 -3.51
N ALA A 23 -8.26 26.20 -2.65
CA ALA A 23 -7.80 25.85 -1.32
C ALA A 23 -6.47 25.10 -1.48
N LEU A 24 -5.43 25.54 -0.76
CA LEU A 24 -4.14 24.89 -0.82
C LEU A 24 -4.32 23.47 -0.31
N VAL A 25 -4.32 22.50 -1.23
CA VAL A 25 -4.41 21.08 -0.88
C VAL A 25 -3.04 20.65 -0.39
N MET A 26 -2.85 20.68 0.91
CA MET A 26 -1.65 20.16 1.56
C MET A 26 -1.89 18.69 1.89
N ASN A 27 -1.30 17.81 1.08
CA ASN A 27 -1.37 16.36 1.30
C ASN A 27 -0.17 15.92 2.17
N GLY A 28 -0.45 15.17 3.23
CA GLY A 28 0.56 14.48 4.02
C GLY A 28 1.12 13.29 3.25
N LEU A 29 2.45 13.17 3.27
CA LEU A 29 3.17 11.98 2.83
C LEU A 29 3.71 11.24 4.06
N VAL A 30 3.28 9.99 4.22
CA VAL A 30 3.72 9.10 5.28
C VAL A 30 4.75 8.14 4.71
N LEU A 31 5.91 8.07 5.38
CA LEU A 31 6.93 7.07 5.10
C LEU A 31 6.64 5.84 5.96
N THR A 32 6.45 4.69 5.34
CA THR A 32 6.17 3.43 6.05
C THR A 32 7.21 2.37 5.74
N GLN A 33 7.50 1.50 6.71
CA GLN A 33 8.31 0.29 6.50
C GLN A 33 7.49 -0.89 5.96
N ASN A 34 6.19 -0.73 5.75
CA ASN A 34 5.30 -1.76 5.24
C ASN A 34 5.61 -2.07 3.77
N THR A 35 6.04 -3.30 3.51
CA THR A 35 6.46 -3.79 2.18
C THR A 35 5.31 -3.99 1.20
N ARG A 36 4.05 -3.80 1.62
CA ARG A 36 2.91 -3.72 0.70
C ARG A 36 2.99 -2.50 -0.20
N VAL A 37 3.59 -1.40 0.29
CA VAL A 37 3.86 -0.22 -0.54
C VAL A 37 5.07 -0.54 -1.42
N PRO A 38 4.95 -0.46 -2.75
CA PRO A 38 6.06 -0.72 -3.67
C PRO A 38 7.18 0.31 -3.47
N ILE A 39 8.43 -0.14 -3.46
CA ILE A 39 9.58 0.77 -3.38
C ILE A 39 9.63 1.67 -4.62
N GLY A 40 9.96 2.94 -4.44
CA GLY A 40 10.04 3.91 -5.55
C GLY A 40 8.68 4.36 -6.10
N GLN A 41 7.56 3.95 -5.47
CA GLN A 41 6.23 4.46 -5.78
C GLN A 41 5.63 5.21 -4.59
N VAL A 42 4.80 6.21 -4.90
CA VAL A 42 3.97 6.90 -3.92
C VAL A 42 2.53 6.52 -4.19
N LEU A 43 1.90 5.86 -3.22
CA LEU A 43 0.48 5.50 -3.29
C LEU A 43 -0.36 6.65 -2.74
N SER A 44 -1.53 6.86 -3.33
CA SER A 44 -2.46 7.91 -2.98
C SER A 44 -3.80 7.32 -2.59
N PHE A 45 -4.31 7.69 -1.42
CA PHE A 45 -5.59 7.20 -0.91
C PHE A 45 -6.55 8.34 -0.62
N PRO A 46 -7.82 8.24 -1.02
CA PRO A 46 -8.83 9.25 -0.75
C PRO A 46 -9.32 9.21 0.69
N ASN A 47 -9.92 10.31 1.14
CA ASN A 47 -10.65 10.37 2.41
C ASN A 47 -12.02 9.68 2.31
N ASP A 48 -12.03 8.37 2.11
CA ASP A 48 -13.24 7.54 2.00
C ASP A 48 -13.49 6.63 3.21
N GLY A 49 -12.58 6.64 4.18
CA GLY A 49 -12.65 5.83 5.40
C GLY A 49 -12.37 4.34 5.22
N VAL A 50 -12.15 3.85 4.00
CA VAL A 50 -12.06 2.41 3.72
C VAL A 50 -10.83 2.02 2.91
N SER A 51 -10.35 2.86 1.99
CA SER A 51 -9.29 2.47 1.04
C SER A 51 -7.95 2.17 1.70
N VAL A 52 -7.55 2.96 2.71
CA VAL A 52 -6.32 2.69 3.48
C VAL A 52 -6.43 1.38 4.26
N SER A 53 -7.55 1.19 4.98
CA SER A 53 -7.84 -0.01 5.75
C SER A 53 -7.90 -1.27 4.87
N ASN A 54 -8.48 -1.18 3.67
CA ASN A 54 -8.54 -2.29 2.73
C ASN A 54 -7.15 -2.69 2.19
N PHE A 55 -6.24 -1.73 2.02
CA PHE A 55 -4.91 -1.97 1.48
C PHE A 55 -3.93 -2.51 2.54
N PHE A 56 -3.84 -1.81 3.68
CA PHE A 56 -2.89 -2.12 4.75
C PHE A 56 -3.43 -3.11 5.78
N GLY A 57 -4.76 -3.23 5.88
CA GLY A 57 -5.48 -3.96 6.93
C GLY A 57 -6.04 -3.01 7.99
N PRO A 58 -7.20 -3.32 8.59
CA PRO A 58 -7.85 -2.43 9.56
C PRO A 58 -7.07 -2.23 10.87
N SER A 59 -6.20 -3.17 11.22
CA SER A 59 -5.36 -3.11 12.42
C SER A 59 -3.95 -2.56 12.15
N SER A 60 -3.72 -1.97 10.98
CA SER A 60 -2.42 -1.42 10.60
C SER A 60 -2.20 -0.03 11.19
N GLU A 61 -0.94 0.32 11.44
CA GLU A 61 -0.56 1.66 11.89
C GLU A 61 -0.93 2.71 10.83
N GLU A 62 -0.83 2.36 9.54
CA GLU A 62 -1.23 3.24 8.44
C GLU A 62 -2.74 3.56 8.45
N ALA A 63 -3.58 2.58 8.81
CA ALA A 63 -5.01 2.81 8.97
C ALA A 63 -5.31 3.74 10.16
N GLU A 64 -4.58 3.61 11.27
CA GLU A 64 -4.70 4.51 12.43
C GLU A 64 -4.25 5.93 12.09
N ILE A 65 -3.08 6.07 11.45
CA ILE A 65 -2.56 7.36 10.98
C ILE A 65 -3.56 8.03 10.04
N ALA A 66 -4.10 7.30 9.07
CA ALA A 66 -5.09 7.84 8.13
C ALA A 66 -6.37 8.29 8.84
N ALA A 67 -6.86 7.51 9.83
CA ALA A 67 -8.04 7.87 10.60
C ALA A 67 -7.85 9.21 11.35
N VAL A 68 -6.67 9.44 11.94
CA VAL A 68 -6.35 10.71 12.60
C VAL A 68 -6.15 11.83 11.59
N TYR A 69 -5.37 11.58 10.52
CA TYR A 69 -5.04 12.57 9.50
C TYR A 69 -6.29 13.12 8.81
N PHE A 70 -7.21 12.25 8.39
CA PHE A 70 -8.43 12.66 7.71
C PHE A 70 -9.43 13.39 8.60
N ASN A 71 -9.38 13.16 9.91
CA ASN A 71 -10.13 13.97 10.87
C ASN A 71 -9.66 15.43 10.91
N GLY A 72 -8.43 15.73 10.50
CA GLY A 72 -7.87 17.09 10.52
C GLY A 72 -7.92 17.73 11.92
N PHE A 73 -7.73 19.05 11.98
CA PHE A 73 -7.86 19.80 13.24
C PHE A 73 -9.32 20.19 13.52
N ASN A 74 -9.63 20.45 14.80
CA ASN A 74 -10.96 20.87 15.22
C ASN A 74 -11.31 22.24 14.65
N ASN A 75 -12.55 22.44 14.21
CA ASN A 75 -13.04 23.66 13.54
C ASN A 75 -12.39 23.96 12.17
N SER A 76 -11.74 22.99 11.53
CA SER A 76 -11.25 23.15 10.15
C SER A 76 -12.40 23.30 9.15
N THR A 77 -12.35 24.31 8.29
CA THR A 77 -13.33 24.51 7.20
C THR A 77 -13.21 23.49 6.08
N GLN A 78 -12.05 22.84 5.94
CA GLN A 78 -11.79 21.78 4.97
C GLN A 78 -11.00 20.64 5.62
N LYS A 79 -11.38 19.39 5.33
CA LYS A 79 -10.65 18.19 5.75
C LYS A 79 -9.69 17.75 4.64
N PRO A 80 -8.58 17.06 4.98
CA PRO A 80 -7.68 16.54 3.95
C PRO A 80 -8.43 15.61 2.98
N ALA A 81 -8.19 15.78 1.68
CA ALA A 81 -8.84 14.97 0.65
C ALA A 81 -8.06 13.69 0.33
N THR A 82 -6.75 13.70 0.58
CA THR A 82 -5.83 12.64 0.19
C THR A 82 -4.70 12.51 1.20
N ILE A 83 -4.29 11.27 1.43
CA ILE A 83 -3.04 10.92 2.12
C ILE A 83 -2.15 10.12 1.16
N LEU A 84 -0.85 10.36 1.23
CA LEU A 84 0.15 9.69 0.40
C LEU A 84 0.98 8.74 1.27
N PHE A 85 1.33 7.57 0.74
CA PHE A 85 2.24 6.62 1.40
C PHE A 85 3.38 6.25 0.46
N ALA A 86 4.60 6.23 0.99
CA ALA A 86 5.79 5.73 0.29
C ALA A 86 6.58 4.79 1.19
N GLN A 87 7.17 3.76 0.61
CA GLN A 87 7.99 2.83 1.38
C GLN A 87 9.33 3.47 1.74
N TYR A 88 9.70 3.40 3.01
CA TYR A 88 11.02 3.74 3.50
C TYR A 88 11.93 2.49 3.47
N ALA A 89 12.92 2.49 2.58
CA ALA A 89 13.92 1.43 2.51
C ALA A 89 15.02 1.65 3.56
N SER A 90 14.92 0.96 4.70
CA SER A 90 15.99 0.93 5.72
C SER A 90 17.17 0.03 5.34
N ALA A 91 17.02 -0.79 4.30
CA ALA A 91 18.04 -1.69 3.74
C ALA A 91 17.85 -1.88 2.23
N SER A 92 18.82 -2.50 1.56
CA SER A 92 18.72 -2.85 0.13
C SER A 92 17.51 -3.74 -0.13
N VAL A 93 16.64 -3.30 -1.03
CA VAL A 93 15.45 -4.05 -1.46
C VAL A 93 15.78 -4.81 -2.74
N ALA A 94 15.62 -6.13 -2.71
CA ALA A 94 15.79 -6.97 -3.90
C ALA A 94 14.66 -6.73 -4.91
N ALA A 95 14.89 -7.11 -6.18
CA ALA A 95 13.83 -7.11 -7.19
C ALA A 95 12.67 -8.01 -6.74
N TYR A 96 11.44 -7.55 -6.96
CA TYR A 96 10.22 -8.28 -6.60
C TYR A 96 9.20 -8.23 -7.74
N LEU A 97 8.28 -9.19 -7.70
CA LEU A 97 7.09 -9.21 -8.53
C LEU A 97 5.88 -9.00 -7.64
N GLN A 98 4.97 -8.12 -8.06
CA GLN A 98 3.72 -7.87 -7.35
C GLN A 98 2.56 -8.47 -8.15
N GLY A 99 1.79 -9.33 -7.49
CA GLY A 99 0.58 -9.92 -8.07
C GLY A 99 -0.56 -8.91 -8.21
N GLY A 100 -1.43 -9.16 -9.18
CA GLY A 100 -2.68 -8.40 -9.36
C GLY A 100 -3.83 -8.94 -8.51
N LYS A 101 -5.04 -8.43 -8.75
CA LYS A 101 -6.26 -8.97 -8.13
C LYS A 101 -6.52 -10.40 -8.62
N ALA A 102 -6.82 -11.29 -7.67
CA ALA A 102 -7.17 -12.69 -7.93
C ALA A 102 -8.68 -12.98 -7.73
N ASP A 103 -9.50 -11.92 -7.69
CA ASP A 103 -10.95 -12.00 -7.42
C ASP A 103 -11.77 -12.69 -8.53
N GLN A 104 -11.15 -12.98 -9.67
CA GLN A 104 -11.76 -13.72 -10.78
C GLN A 104 -11.87 -15.23 -10.53
N LEU A 105 -11.16 -15.76 -9.53
CA LEU A 105 -11.19 -17.17 -9.17
C LEU A 105 -11.84 -17.34 -7.79
N SER A 106 -12.74 -18.31 -7.66
CA SER A 106 -13.18 -18.80 -6.35
C SER A 106 -12.09 -19.63 -5.69
N LEU A 107 -12.15 -19.80 -4.37
CA LEU A 107 -11.20 -20.65 -3.64
C LEU A 107 -11.20 -22.10 -4.18
N ALA A 108 -12.36 -22.64 -4.54
CA ALA A 108 -12.46 -23.99 -5.11
C ALA A 108 -11.80 -24.08 -6.49
N GLN A 109 -11.95 -23.04 -7.34
CA GLN A 109 -11.26 -22.99 -8.63
C GLN A 109 -9.74 -22.86 -8.44
N LEU A 110 -9.29 -22.11 -7.43
CA LEU A 110 -7.88 -22.00 -7.08
C LEU A 110 -7.30 -23.33 -6.59
N GLN A 111 -8.02 -24.06 -5.73
CA GLN A 111 -7.63 -25.37 -5.22
C GLN A 111 -7.53 -26.44 -6.32
N ALA A 112 -8.28 -26.27 -7.41
CA ALA A 112 -8.22 -27.16 -8.57
C ALA A 112 -7.00 -26.91 -9.47
N LEU A 113 -6.26 -25.82 -9.28
CA LEU A 113 -5.07 -25.52 -10.07
C LEU A 113 -3.87 -26.36 -9.59
N SER A 114 -3.26 -27.05 -10.54
CA SER A 114 -1.99 -27.75 -10.38
C SER A 114 -1.18 -27.65 -11.65
N GLY A 115 0.14 -27.88 -11.55
CA GLY A 115 1.02 -27.92 -12.71
C GLY A 115 2.38 -27.28 -12.47
N THR A 116 2.97 -26.75 -13.53
CA THR A 116 4.27 -26.07 -13.47
C THR A 116 4.08 -24.57 -13.59
N LEU A 117 4.89 -23.81 -12.85
CA LEU A 117 4.98 -22.35 -12.99
C LEU A 117 6.45 -21.98 -13.10
N SER A 118 6.81 -21.27 -14.17
CA SER A 118 8.15 -20.75 -14.35
C SER A 118 8.09 -19.23 -14.45
N VAL A 119 8.96 -18.56 -13.70
CA VAL A 119 9.02 -17.11 -13.60
C VAL A 119 10.46 -16.66 -13.76
N ASN A 120 10.70 -15.71 -14.67
CA ASN A 120 12.01 -15.08 -14.79
C ASN A 120 12.07 -13.85 -13.88
N VAL A 121 13.04 -13.82 -12.96
CA VAL A 121 13.30 -12.69 -12.08
C VAL A 121 14.77 -12.31 -12.23
N ASP A 122 15.03 -11.10 -12.72
CA ASP A 122 16.38 -10.57 -12.91
C ASP A 122 17.28 -11.48 -13.77
N GLY A 123 16.72 -12.05 -14.85
CA GLY A 123 17.44 -12.95 -15.74
C GLY A 123 17.52 -14.40 -15.26
N TYR A 124 17.15 -14.68 -14.01
CA TYR A 124 17.15 -16.02 -13.45
C TYR A 124 15.78 -16.68 -13.51
N VAL A 125 15.71 -17.90 -14.04
CA VAL A 125 14.47 -18.68 -14.10
C VAL A 125 14.27 -19.41 -12.78
N ARG A 126 13.13 -19.16 -12.13
CA ARG A 126 12.61 -19.93 -11.00
C ARG A 126 11.48 -20.81 -11.48
N THR A 127 11.56 -22.11 -11.20
CA THR A 127 10.55 -23.08 -11.64
C THR A 127 9.99 -23.84 -10.45
N ALA A 128 8.69 -23.73 -10.25
CA ALA A 128 7.90 -24.64 -9.44
C ALA A 128 7.46 -25.82 -10.34
N ASN A 129 8.00 -27.01 -10.09
CA ASN A 129 7.80 -28.18 -10.95
C ASN A 129 6.47 -28.91 -10.71
N ALA A 130 5.86 -28.74 -9.54
CA ALA A 130 4.65 -29.44 -9.14
C ALA A 130 3.86 -28.60 -8.13
N ILE A 131 3.25 -27.52 -8.60
CA ILE A 131 2.31 -26.74 -7.80
C ILE A 131 1.07 -27.59 -7.53
N ASP A 132 0.69 -27.67 -6.26
CA ASP A 132 -0.58 -28.24 -5.78
C ASP A 132 -1.21 -27.29 -4.76
N LEU A 133 -2.35 -26.70 -5.12
CA LEU A 133 -3.07 -25.74 -4.28
C LEU A 133 -4.27 -26.38 -3.55
N SER A 134 -4.45 -27.69 -3.64
CA SER A 134 -5.62 -28.39 -3.08
C SER A 134 -5.79 -28.18 -1.57
N SER A 135 -4.68 -27.95 -0.86
CA SER A 135 -4.66 -27.69 0.60
C SER A 135 -4.83 -26.22 0.98
N ALA A 136 -4.91 -25.29 0.02
CA ALA A 136 -5.01 -23.87 0.31
C ALA A 136 -6.37 -23.52 0.92
N SER A 137 -6.37 -22.99 2.14
CA SER A 137 -7.59 -22.54 2.85
C SER A 137 -7.98 -21.10 2.56
N SER A 138 -7.11 -20.36 1.87
CA SER A 138 -7.30 -18.96 1.48
C SER A 138 -6.37 -18.58 0.32
N PHE A 139 -6.61 -17.45 -0.33
CA PHE A 139 -5.69 -16.91 -1.35
C PHE A 139 -4.29 -16.66 -0.79
N SER A 140 -4.18 -16.20 0.46
CA SER A 140 -2.89 -16.00 1.14
C SER A 140 -2.17 -17.33 1.39
N ALA A 141 -2.91 -18.39 1.75
CA ALA A 141 -2.34 -19.72 1.92
C ALA A 141 -1.85 -20.29 0.56
N ALA A 142 -2.63 -20.11 -0.51
CA ALA A 142 -2.21 -20.49 -1.86
C ALA A 142 -0.94 -19.75 -2.30
N ALA A 143 -0.86 -18.43 -2.07
CA ALA A 143 0.33 -17.65 -2.38
C ALA A 143 1.57 -18.14 -1.61
N ALA A 144 1.42 -18.54 -0.35
CA ALA A 144 2.51 -19.11 0.45
C ALA A 144 3.00 -20.47 -0.10
N LEU A 145 2.08 -21.32 -0.57
CA LEU A 145 2.44 -22.59 -1.24
C LEU A 145 3.22 -22.32 -2.53
N ILE A 146 2.72 -21.45 -3.40
CA ILE A 146 3.39 -21.05 -4.65
C ILE A 146 4.78 -20.47 -4.36
N GLN A 147 4.89 -19.61 -3.35
CA GLN A 147 6.16 -19.03 -2.94
C GLN A 147 7.15 -20.10 -2.45
N THR A 148 6.67 -21.09 -1.70
CA THR A 148 7.49 -22.20 -1.22
C THR A 148 8.02 -23.01 -2.40
N ASP A 149 7.16 -23.37 -3.34
CA ASP A 149 7.54 -24.18 -4.50
C ASP A 149 8.53 -23.44 -5.42
N LEU A 150 8.31 -22.14 -5.66
CA LEU A 150 9.25 -21.30 -6.45
C LEU A 150 10.61 -21.09 -5.77
N ASN A 151 10.68 -21.26 -4.45
CA ASN A 151 11.93 -21.15 -3.68
C ASN A 151 12.58 -22.51 -3.38
N SER A 152 11.95 -23.62 -3.74
CA SER A 152 12.49 -24.98 -3.51
C SER A 152 13.79 -25.25 -4.27
N ALA A 153 13.97 -24.63 -5.44
CA ALA A 153 15.16 -24.71 -6.27
C ALA A 153 15.62 -23.31 -6.69
N PRO A 154 16.43 -22.62 -5.85
CA PRO A 154 16.95 -21.32 -6.23
C PRO A 154 17.89 -21.47 -7.44
N PRO A 155 17.84 -20.53 -8.40
CA PRO A 155 18.73 -20.55 -9.55
C PRO A 155 20.18 -20.40 -9.08
N GLN A 156 21.07 -21.30 -9.52
CA GLN A 156 22.50 -21.17 -9.25
C GLN A 156 23.11 -20.15 -10.21
N ALA A 157 23.75 -19.12 -9.66
CA ALA A 157 24.58 -18.24 -10.45
C ALA A 157 25.77 -19.01 -11.02
N ALA A 158 26.05 -18.85 -12.31
CA ALA A 158 27.24 -19.43 -12.92
C ALA A 158 28.48 -18.75 -12.30
N ALA A 159 29.32 -19.54 -11.61
CA ALA A 159 30.60 -19.06 -11.09
C ALA A 159 31.74 -19.54 -12.00
N VAL A 160 32.62 -18.62 -12.41
CA VAL A 160 33.87 -18.94 -13.12
C VAL A 160 35.03 -18.60 -12.19
N THR A 161 35.80 -19.60 -11.80
CA THR A 161 37.09 -19.41 -11.11
C THR A 161 38.20 -19.49 -12.15
N GLY A 162 38.81 -18.35 -12.47
CA GLY A 162 40.01 -18.29 -13.31
C GLY A 162 41.23 -17.93 -12.46
N ALA A 163 42.30 -18.71 -12.58
CA ALA A 163 43.62 -18.35 -12.06
C ALA A 163 44.52 -18.02 -13.24
N ILE A 164 45.24 -16.90 -13.18
CA ILE A 164 46.34 -16.63 -14.09
C ILE A 164 47.56 -17.32 -13.47
N ALA A 165 48.10 -18.33 -14.14
CA ALA A 165 49.35 -18.95 -13.73
C ALA A 165 50.49 -17.90 -13.80
N PRO A 166 51.49 -17.97 -12.90
CA PRO A 166 52.59 -17.01 -12.84
C PRO A 166 53.42 -16.97 -14.13
#